data_AF-A0A973T8W6-F1
#
_entry.id   AF-A0A973T8W6-F1
#
_cell.length_a   1.000
_cell.length_b   1.000
_cell.length_c   1.000
_cell.angle_alpha   90.00
_cell.angle_beta   90.00
_cell.angle_gamma   90.00
#
_symmetry.space_group_name_H-M   'P 1'
#
loop_
_entity.id
_entity.type
_entity.pdbx_description
1 polymer ?
#
loop_
_entity_poly.entity_id
_entity_poly.type
_entity_poly.pdbx_seq_one_letter_code
_entity_poly.pdbx_strand_id
1 'polypeptide(L)'
;TKLLTTVVTSDRTWPRSVLAVTQGDGNVVPQILTLVQQSPRENYKLMETTPLQPGTTFPNITRGSTQTLAPADKNGLLYSGEEAMSGLADRLTSADSPFKDKLVEGESSPYIADTLSYQAEVAKSGQNGNFNFTHKVVPESTVVFRTADGGALVLGRINFGFEGTPKASGDKLTIGDDAAALAGGKETTTGMVLHFAESMAVYVPPAGSSDPMKLIAATRGLVGASFK
;
A
#
# COMPACT_ATOMS: atom_id res chain seq x y z
N THR A 1 18.78 -0.19 -14.81
CA THR A 1 18.05 0.56 -13.77
C THR A 1 18.86 1.74 -13.27
N LYS A 2 18.37 2.97 -13.50
CA LYS A 2 19.02 4.20 -13.04
C LYS A 2 18.60 4.52 -11.60
N LEU A 3 19.58 4.79 -10.72
CA LEU A 3 19.33 5.33 -9.39
C LEU A 3 19.09 6.84 -9.50
N LEU A 4 17.94 7.31 -9.02
CA LEU A 4 17.53 8.72 -9.09
C LEU A 4 17.85 9.48 -7.80
N THR A 5 17.58 8.86 -6.64
CA THR A 5 17.96 9.40 -5.33
C THR A 5 17.99 8.30 -4.28
N THR A 6 18.66 8.56 -3.17
CA THR A 6 18.67 7.72 -1.97
C THR A 6 18.38 8.56 -0.74
N VAL A 7 17.69 7.98 0.23
CA VAL A 7 17.46 8.56 1.56
C VAL A 7 18.04 7.59 2.58
N VAL A 8 19.01 8.07 3.35
CA VAL A 8 19.62 7.32 4.45
C VAL A 8 19.18 7.96 5.77
N THR A 9 18.81 7.12 6.74
CA THR A 9 18.38 7.58 8.07
C THR A 9 19.56 8.01 8.93
N SER A 10 19.31 8.93 9.87
CA SER A 10 20.29 9.35 10.87
C SER A 10 20.28 8.48 12.14
N ASP A 11 19.30 7.59 12.27
CA ASP A 11 19.11 6.75 13.46
C ASP A 11 20.32 5.85 13.73
N ARG A 12 20.73 5.80 15.00
CA ARG A 12 21.82 4.93 15.45
C ARG A 12 21.31 3.59 15.99
N THR A 13 20.02 3.45 16.20
CA THR A 13 19.34 2.23 16.66
C THR A 13 18.84 1.39 15.49
N TRP A 14 18.40 0.16 15.77
CA TRP A 14 17.81 -0.75 14.78
C TRP A 14 16.33 -1.00 15.09
N PRO A 15 15.49 -1.31 14.08
CA PRO A 15 15.83 -1.47 12.66
C PRO A 15 16.20 -0.15 11.97
N ARG A 16 17.05 -0.21 10.92
CA ARG A 16 17.40 0.94 10.07
C ARG A 16 16.83 0.78 8.69
N SER A 17 16.31 1.86 8.13
CA SER A 17 15.69 1.86 6.81
C SER A 17 16.45 2.74 5.83
N VAL A 18 16.46 2.37 4.56
CA VAL A 18 16.98 3.16 3.44
C VAL A 18 15.92 3.17 2.36
N LEU A 19 15.67 4.35 1.77
CA LEU A 19 14.88 4.45 0.54
C LEU A 19 15.82 4.65 -0.64
N ALA A 20 15.56 3.95 -1.74
CA ALA A 20 16.15 4.24 -3.03
C ALA A 20 15.04 4.47 -4.04
N VAL A 21 15.12 5.58 -4.79
CA VAL A 21 14.22 5.83 -5.92
C VAL A 21 14.96 5.44 -7.19
N THR A 22 14.36 4.54 -7.95
CA THR A 22 14.95 4.01 -9.18
C THR A 22 14.00 4.10 -10.35
N GLN A 23 14.53 4.12 -11.56
CA GLN A 23 13.74 3.97 -12.79
C GLN A 23 14.51 3.08 -13.76
N GLY A 24 13.93 1.90 -14.03
CA GLY A 24 14.43 0.96 -15.02
C GLY A 24 14.13 1.40 -16.45
N ASP A 25 14.86 0.84 -17.41
CA ASP A 25 14.49 0.96 -18.82
C ASP A 25 13.14 0.25 -19.02
N GLY A 26 12.16 0.96 -19.61
CA GLY A 26 10.78 0.48 -19.75
C GLY A 26 9.85 0.83 -18.59
N ASN A 27 10.36 1.34 -17.46
CA ASN A 27 9.49 1.84 -16.39
C ASN A 27 8.93 3.21 -16.75
N VAL A 28 7.61 3.30 -16.92
CA VAL A 28 6.89 4.56 -17.22
C VAL A 28 7.05 5.57 -16.09
N VAL A 29 7.07 5.08 -14.85
CA VAL A 29 7.22 5.89 -13.62
C VAL A 29 8.37 5.36 -12.75
N PRO A 30 9.02 6.22 -11.95
CA PRO A 30 9.96 5.78 -10.93
C PRO A 30 9.31 4.84 -9.90
N GLN A 31 10.12 4.08 -9.19
CA GLN A 31 9.70 3.27 -8.04
C GLN A 31 10.55 3.54 -6.81
N ILE A 32 9.92 3.41 -5.65
CA ILE A 32 10.54 3.46 -4.33
C ILE A 32 10.91 2.03 -3.93
N LEU A 33 12.16 1.84 -3.51
CA LEU A 33 12.65 0.61 -2.90
C LEU A 33 12.88 0.88 -1.42
N THR A 34 12.21 0.13 -0.55
CA THR A 34 12.38 0.21 0.90
C THR A 34 13.26 -0.93 1.37
N LEU A 35 14.47 -0.60 1.84
CA LEU A 35 15.39 -1.59 2.38
C LEU A 35 15.48 -1.45 3.88
N VAL A 36 15.43 -2.56 4.62
CA VAL A 36 15.51 -2.57 6.08
C VAL A 36 16.63 -3.49 6.54
N GLN A 37 17.43 -3.01 7.49
CA GLN A 37 18.41 -3.78 8.23
C GLN A 37 17.88 -3.97 9.66
N GLN A 38 17.67 -5.23 10.07
CA GLN A 38 17.06 -5.55 11.37
C GLN A 38 18.07 -5.50 12.53
N SER A 39 19.35 -5.79 12.27
CA SER A 39 20.40 -5.77 13.29
C SER A 39 21.75 -5.35 12.69
N PRO A 40 22.74 -4.90 13.50
CA PRO A 40 23.99 -4.33 13.00
C PRO A 40 24.81 -5.24 12.07
N ARG A 41 24.63 -6.56 12.18
CA ARG A 41 25.39 -7.57 11.43
C ARG A 41 24.57 -8.24 10.34
N GLU A 42 23.29 -7.90 10.21
CA GLU A 42 22.46 -8.38 9.11
C GLU A 42 22.61 -7.51 7.88
N ASN A 43 22.41 -8.11 6.70
CA ASN A 43 22.33 -7.35 5.46
C ASN A 43 21.01 -6.58 5.39
N TYR A 44 21.03 -5.43 4.71
CA TYR A 44 19.80 -4.78 4.26
C TYR A 44 19.03 -5.73 3.34
N LYS A 45 17.74 -5.92 3.62
CA LYS A 45 16.83 -6.68 2.78
C LYS A 45 15.83 -5.72 2.14
N LEU A 46 15.52 -5.95 0.87
CA LEU A 46 14.43 -5.27 0.19
C LEU A 46 13.11 -5.76 0.79
N MET A 47 12.37 -4.85 1.42
CA MET A 47 11.09 -5.16 2.06
C MET A 47 9.91 -4.80 1.16
N GLU A 48 10.00 -3.69 0.42
CA GLU A 48 8.93 -3.20 -0.44
C GLU A 48 9.47 -2.59 -1.73
N THR A 49 8.70 -2.76 -2.81
CA THR A 49 8.90 -2.11 -4.09
C THR A 49 7.61 -1.44 -4.51
N THR A 50 7.61 -0.11 -4.62
CA THR A 50 6.38 0.64 -4.80
C THR A 50 6.55 1.66 -5.93
N PRO A 51 5.99 1.42 -7.13
CA PRO A 51 5.98 2.40 -8.21
C PRO A 51 5.19 3.65 -7.81
N LEU A 52 5.68 4.82 -8.21
CA LEU A 52 4.95 6.07 -8.05
C LEU A 52 3.64 6.00 -8.84
N GLN A 53 2.59 6.63 -8.31
CA GLN A 53 1.38 6.82 -9.10
C GLN A 53 1.65 7.78 -10.27
N PRO A 54 0.92 7.66 -11.40
CA PRO A 54 1.00 8.63 -12.48
C PRO A 54 0.76 10.07 -11.98
N GLY A 55 1.60 11.01 -12.44
CA GLY A 55 1.47 12.42 -12.05
C GLY A 55 1.89 12.76 -10.61
N THR A 56 2.37 11.80 -9.82
CA THR A 56 2.95 12.09 -8.50
C THR A 56 4.44 12.37 -8.59
N THR A 57 4.92 13.20 -7.67
CA THR A 57 6.34 13.48 -7.49
C THR A 57 6.79 12.87 -6.17
N PHE A 58 8.02 12.38 -6.14
CA PHE A 58 8.63 11.94 -4.88
C PHE A 58 8.80 13.15 -3.95
N PRO A 59 8.32 13.09 -2.68
CA PRO A 59 8.41 14.22 -1.76
C PRO A 59 9.85 14.67 -1.51
N ASN A 60 10.02 15.94 -1.16
CA ASN A 60 11.33 16.47 -0.84
C ASN A 60 11.81 15.95 0.52
N ILE A 61 12.68 14.93 0.50
CA ILE A 61 13.26 14.30 1.68
C ILE A 61 14.77 14.54 1.70
N THR A 62 15.32 14.86 2.87
CA THR A 62 16.76 15.08 3.07
C THR A 62 17.55 13.79 2.81
N ARG A 63 18.51 13.82 1.89
CA ARG A 63 19.09 12.57 1.36
C ARG A 63 20.06 11.86 2.30
N GLY A 64 20.84 12.60 3.10
CA GLY A 64 21.99 12.05 3.84
C GLY A 64 21.85 11.91 5.36
N SER A 65 20.70 12.31 5.94
CA SER A 65 20.49 12.30 7.40
C SER A 65 19.02 12.52 7.72
N THR A 66 18.12 11.78 7.07
CA THR A 66 16.69 11.94 7.34
C THR A 66 16.33 11.34 8.70
N GLN A 67 15.62 12.13 9.48
CA GLN A 67 15.01 11.64 10.70
C GLN A 67 13.85 10.70 10.37
N THR A 68 13.80 9.58 11.06
CA THR A 68 12.66 8.68 11.10
C THR A 68 11.83 8.91 12.36
N LEU A 69 10.55 8.58 12.29
CA LEU A 69 9.64 8.60 13.45
C LEU A 69 9.13 7.18 13.72
N ALA A 70 8.80 6.91 14.98
CA ALA A 70 8.01 5.72 15.31
C ALA A 70 6.63 5.82 14.62
N PRO A 71 6.02 4.72 14.16
CA PRO A 71 4.73 4.77 13.46
C PRO A 71 3.61 5.49 14.24
N ALA A 72 3.55 5.31 15.56
CA ALA A 72 2.60 5.98 16.43
C ALA A 72 2.93 7.46 16.72
N ASP A 73 4.14 7.93 16.42
CA ASP A 73 4.56 9.30 16.70
C ASP A 73 3.89 10.28 15.72
N LYS A 74 3.20 11.27 16.29
CA LYS A 74 2.46 12.32 15.58
C LYS A 74 3.12 13.70 15.72
N ASN A 75 4.28 13.80 16.36
CA ASN A 75 4.92 15.07 16.65
C ASN A 75 5.20 15.88 15.37
N GLY A 76 4.51 17.01 15.24
CA GLY A 76 4.61 17.89 14.07
C GLY A 76 3.93 17.34 12.80
N LEU A 77 3.13 16.28 12.90
CA LEU A 77 2.38 15.71 11.79
C LEU A 77 0.86 15.87 11.98
N LEU A 78 0.14 16.01 10.87
CA LEU A 78 -1.32 16.05 10.89
C LEU A 78 -1.92 14.68 11.29
N TYR A 79 -1.26 13.59 10.90
CA TYR A 79 -1.56 12.20 11.27
C TYR A 79 -0.28 11.47 11.65
N SER A 80 -0.34 10.49 12.55
CA SER A 80 0.77 9.54 12.72
C SER A 80 0.90 8.62 11.51
N GLY A 81 2.00 7.88 11.40
CA GLY A 81 2.15 6.86 10.37
C GLY A 81 1.09 5.76 10.47
N GLU A 82 0.76 5.35 11.69
CA GLU A 82 -0.31 4.38 11.97
C GLU A 82 -1.69 4.90 11.55
N GLU A 83 -2.03 6.15 11.89
CA GLU A 83 -3.28 6.79 11.50
C GLU A 83 -3.40 6.91 9.96
N ALA A 84 -2.30 7.27 9.29
CA ALA A 84 -2.26 7.44 7.84
C ALA A 84 -2.48 6.09 7.11
N MET A 85 -1.77 5.04 7.51
CA MET A 85 -1.89 3.71 6.90
C MET A 85 -3.26 3.09 7.20
N SER A 86 -3.76 3.24 8.43
CA SER A 86 -5.09 2.72 8.80
C SER A 86 -6.20 3.47 8.08
N GLY A 87 -6.07 4.79 7.94
CA GLY A 87 -7.01 5.62 7.19
C GLY A 87 -7.04 5.27 5.70
N LEU A 88 -5.88 5.01 5.09
CA LEU A 88 -5.81 4.51 3.72
C LEU A 88 -6.47 3.13 3.59
N ALA A 89 -6.18 2.18 4.49
CA ALA A 89 -6.77 0.84 4.44
C ALA A 89 -8.30 0.89 4.58
N ASP A 90 -8.81 1.72 5.49
CA ASP A 90 -10.25 1.95 5.65
C ASP A 90 -10.86 2.55 4.35
N ARG A 91 -10.17 3.53 3.76
CA ARG A 91 -10.59 4.15 2.50
C ARG A 91 -10.60 3.19 1.31
N LEU A 92 -9.62 2.30 1.21
CA LEU A 92 -9.58 1.25 0.16
C LEU A 92 -10.68 0.20 0.36
N THR A 93 -11.13 -0.01 1.60
CA THR A 93 -12.20 -0.96 1.92
C THR A 93 -13.59 -0.38 1.66
N SER A 94 -13.80 0.92 1.91
CA SER A 94 -15.13 1.53 1.85
C SER A 94 -15.17 2.88 1.14
N ALA A 95 -16.17 3.02 0.25
CA ALA A 95 -16.51 4.28 -0.39
C ALA A 95 -16.86 5.38 0.63
N ASP A 96 -17.49 5.00 1.73
CA ASP A 96 -18.03 5.89 2.78
C ASP A 96 -17.08 6.05 3.98
N SER A 97 -15.81 5.68 3.81
CA SER A 97 -14.77 5.83 4.82
C SER A 97 -14.74 7.25 5.42
N PRO A 98 -14.57 7.40 6.75
CA PRO A 98 -14.29 8.70 7.38
C PRO A 98 -13.01 9.39 6.87
N PHE A 99 -12.20 8.70 6.07
CA PHE A 99 -10.98 9.23 5.43
C PHE A 99 -11.18 9.66 3.97
N LYS A 100 -12.38 9.55 3.41
CA LYS A 100 -12.66 9.91 2.01
C LYS A 100 -12.28 11.35 1.63
N ASP A 101 -12.42 12.29 2.55
CA ASP A 101 -12.07 13.71 2.32
C ASP A 101 -10.67 14.06 2.86
N LYS A 102 -9.93 13.07 3.39
CA LYS A 102 -8.60 13.23 3.99
C LYS A 102 -7.48 12.72 3.08
N LEU A 103 -7.82 12.15 1.93
CA LEU A 103 -6.90 11.62 0.94
C LEU A 103 -7.16 12.28 -0.42
N VAL A 104 -6.10 12.66 -1.12
CA VAL A 104 -6.19 13.12 -2.50
C VAL A 104 -6.62 11.95 -3.39
N GLU A 105 -7.59 12.19 -4.26
CA GLU A 105 -8.08 11.28 -5.30
C GLU A 105 -8.15 12.01 -6.65
N GLY A 106 -8.30 11.25 -7.74
CA GLY A 106 -8.38 11.78 -9.11
C GLY A 106 -7.12 11.47 -9.93
N GLU A 107 -6.87 12.24 -10.99
CA GLU A 107 -5.84 11.93 -12.00
C GLU A 107 -4.42 11.76 -11.43
N SER A 108 -4.10 12.46 -10.34
CA SER A 108 -2.79 12.37 -9.66
C SER A 108 -2.80 11.48 -8.40
N SER A 109 -3.86 10.69 -8.21
CA SER A 109 -3.98 9.63 -7.20
C SER A 109 -5.08 8.61 -7.62
N PRO A 110 -4.94 7.93 -8.78
CA PRO A 110 -6.00 7.08 -9.33
C PRO A 110 -6.25 5.79 -8.53
N TYR A 111 -5.26 5.27 -7.81
CA TYR A 111 -5.31 3.92 -7.21
C TYR A 111 -6.51 3.69 -6.29
N ILE A 112 -6.90 4.69 -5.48
CA ILE A 112 -8.04 4.58 -4.57
C ILE A 112 -9.34 4.42 -5.35
N ALA A 113 -9.56 5.28 -6.34
CA ALA A 113 -10.75 5.25 -7.18
C ALA A 113 -10.82 3.95 -8.01
N ASP A 114 -9.70 3.51 -8.57
CA ASP A 114 -9.62 2.26 -9.34
C ASP A 114 -9.92 1.03 -8.47
N THR A 115 -9.39 0.99 -7.25
CA THR A 115 -9.66 -0.09 -6.30
C THR A 115 -11.14 -0.16 -5.92
N LEU A 116 -11.74 0.98 -5.60
CA LEU A 116 -13.16 1.04 -5.25
C LEU A 116 -14.07 0.71 -6.44
N SER A 117 -13.73 1.18 -7.64
CA SER A 117 -14.46 0.87 -8.86
C SER A 117 -14.42 -0.63 -9.17
N TYR A 118 -13.24 -1.24 -9.08
CA TYR A 118 -13.06 -2.68 -9.25
C TYR A 118 -13.90 -3.49 -8.25
N GLN A 119 -13.87 -3.14 -6.96
CA GLN A 119 -14.65 -3.83 -5.93
C GLN A 119 -16.16 -3.70 -6.18
N ALA A 120 -16.63 -2.52 -6.55
CA ALA A 120 -18.04 -2.28 -6.89
C ALA A 120 -18.47 -3.06 -8.14
N GLU A 121 -17.61 -3.13 -9.17
CA GLU A 121 -17.87 -3.91 -10.37
C GLU A 121 -17.94 -5.41 -10.09
N VAL A 122 -17.02 -5.95 -9.30
CA VAL A 122 -17.05 -7.36 -8.87
C VAL A 122 -18.34 -7.67 -8.10
N ALA A 123 -18.70 -6.82 -7.13
CA ALA A 123 -19.92 -7.01 -6.35
C ALA A 123 -21.20 -6.94 -7.22
N LYS A 124 -21.21 -6.08 -8.24
CA LYS A 124 -22.33 -5.92 -9.17
C LYS A 124 -22.43 -7.04 -10.21
N SER A 125 -21.31 -7.45 -10.78
CA SER A 125 -21.24 -8.42 -11.90
C SER A 125 -21.27 -9.88 -11.44
N GLY A 126 -20.82 -10.16 -10.21
CA GLY A 126 -20.75 -11.51 -9.68
C GLY A 126 -22.12 -12.05 -9.25
N GLN A 127 -22.91 -12.46 -10.24
CA GLN A 127 -24.28 -12.93 -10.04
C GLN A 127 -24.39 -14.13 -9.10
N ASN A 128 -23.39 -15.01 -9.09
CA ASN A 128 -23.38 -16.28 -8.33
C ASN A 128 -22.64 -16.21 -6.99
N GLY A 129 -22.08 -15.05 -6.62
CA GLY A 129 -21.24 -14.93 -5.42
C GLY A 129 -21.56 -13.71 -4.56
N ASN A 130 -21.45 -13.88 -3.25
CA ASN A 130 -21.31 -12.79 -2.30
C ASN A 130 -19.82 -12.50 -2.12
N PHE A 131 -19.42 -11.24 -2.29
CA PHE A 131 -18.03 -10.82 -2.21
C PHE A 131 -17.79 -9.90 -1.03
N ASN A 132 -16.70 -10.15 -0.32
CA ASN A 132 -16.26 -9.33 0.79
C ASN A 132 -14.80 -8.94 0.60
N PHE A 133 -14.49 -7.67 0.87
CA PHE A 133 -13.17 -7.09 0.68
C PHE A 133 -12.65 -6.56 2.01
N THR A 134 -11.37 -6.77 2.30
CA THR A 134 -10.74 -6.26 3.51
C THR A 134 -9.34 -5.76 3.23
N HIS A 135 -8.97 -4.61 3.79
CA HIS A 135 -7.61 -4.11 3.77
C HIS A 135 -7.10 -4.01 5.21
N LYS A 136 -6.02 -4.75 5.51
CA LYS A 136 -5.42 -4.79 6.85
C LYS A 136 -3.97 -4.35 6.78
N VAL A 137 -3.64 -3.27 7.47
CA VAL A 137 -2.25 -2.81 7.62
C VAL A 137 -1.43 -3.91 8.28
N VAL A 138 -0.17 -4.07 7.84
CA VAL A 138 0.86 -4.89 8.49
C VAL A 138 1.71 -3.95 9.35
N PRO A 139 1.43 -3.78 10.66
CA PRO A 139 1.98 -2.68 11.43
C PRO A 139 3.51 -2.65 11.45
N GLU A 140 4.15 -3.81 11.53
CA GLU A 140 5.60 -4.00 11.55
C GLU A 140 6.31 -3.61 10.24
N SER A 141 5.55 -3.39 9.15
CA SER A 141 6.09 -2.89 7.88
C SER A 141 6.15 -1.36 7.80
N THR A 142 5.53 -0.66 8.76
CA THR A 142 5.37 0.80 8.67
C THR A 142 6.69 1.51 8.96
N VAL A 143 7.14 2.35 8.02
CA VAL A 143 8.34 3.19 8.18
C VAL A 143 8.00 4.64 7.86
N VAL A 144 8.39 5.58 8.73
CA VAL A 144 8.03 7.01 8.61
C VAL A 144 9.28 7.86 8.43
N PHE A 145 9.43 8.48 7.26
CA PHE A 145 10.54 9.39 6.94
C PHE A 145 10.08 10.84 6.98
N ARG A 146 10.76 11.72 7.73
CA ARG A 146 10.45 13.15 7.73
C ARG A 146 10.74 13.80 6.38
N THR A 147 9.85 14.66 5.92
CA THR A 147 10.04 15.51 4.73
C THR A 147 10.55 16.89 5.14
N ALA A 148 11.19 17.60 4.20
CA ALA A 148 11.84 18.89 4.45
C ALA A 148 10.85 20.03 4.80
N ASP A 149 9.59 19.89 4.40
CA ASP A 149 8.47 20.80 4.68
C ASP A 149 7.83 20.58 6.07
N GLY A 150 8.34 19.63 6.86
CA GLY A 150 7.80 19.29 8.17
C GLY A 150 6.72 18.22 8.17
N GLY A 151 6.37 17.64 7.02
CA GLY A 151 5.53 16.46 6.91
C GLY A 151 6.30 15.14 7.08
N ALA A 152 5.73 14.06 6.54
CA ALA A 152 6.39 12.76 6.43
C ALA A 152 5.95 11.96 5.19
N LEU A 153 6.83 11.08 4.72
CA LEU A 153 6.50 9.98 3.83
C LEU A 153 6.40 8.69 4.67
N VAL A 154 5.21 8.14 4.73
CA VAL A 154 4.89 6.89 5.43
C VAL A 154 4.84 5.77 4.41
N LEU A 155 5.64 4.73 4.60
CA LEU A 155 5.63 3.53 3.77
C LEU A 155 5.12 2.36 4.58
N GLY A 156 4.50 1.40 3.91
CA GLY A 156 4.08 0.17 4.56
C GLY A 156 3.23 -0.72 3.66
N ARG A 157 2.96 -1.91 4.19
CA ARG A 157 2.20 -2.95 3.53
C ARG A 157 0.78 -3.02 4.07
N ILE A 158 -0.15 -3.22 3.14
CA ILE A 158 -1.54 -3.56 3.40
C ILE A 158 -1.78 -4.96 2.81
N ASN A 159 -2.39 -5.85 3.59
CA ASN A 159 -2.91 -7.12 3.09
C ASN A 159 -4.34 -6.92 2.62
N PHE A 160 -4.56 -7.09 1.32
CA PHE A 160 -5.89 -7.04 0.71
C PHE A 160 -6.45 -8.47 0.61
N GLY A 161 -7.52 -8.74 1.35
CA GLY A 161 -8.28 -9.98 1.30
C GLY A 161 -9.53 -9.83 0.45
N PHE A 162 -9.69 -10.75 -0.50
CA PHE A 162 -10.90 -10.89 -1.31
C PHE A 162 -11.50 -12.25 -0.99
N GLU A 163 -12.71 -12.26 -0.45
CA GLU A 163 -13.48 -13.48 -0.22
C GLU A 163 -14.70 -13.55 -1.14
N GLY A 164 -14.93 -14.73 -1.71
CA GLY A 164 -16.14 -15.06 -2.47
C GLY A 164 -16.84 -16.27 -1.88
N THR A 165 -18.16 -16.19 -1.68
CA THR A 165 -18.99 -17.30 -1.23
C THR A 165 -20.17 -17.48 -2.20
N PRO A 166 -20.49 -18.70 -2.66
CA PRO A 166 -21.63 -18.93 -3.54
C PRO A 166 -22.94 -18.42 -2.92
N LYS A 167 -23.86 -17.89 -3.73
CA LYS A 167 -25.16 -17.39 -3.23
C LYS A 167 -26.14 -18.52 -2.94
N ALA A 168 -26.15 -19.54 -3.78
CA ALA A 168 -26.96 -20.74 -3.64
C ALA A 168 -26.10 -22.01 -3.69
N SER A 169 -26.68 -23.10 -3.18
CA SER A 169 -26.05 -24.42 -3.31
C SER A 169 -25.90 -24.79 -4.77
N GLY A 170 -24.69 -25.19 -5.18
CA GLY A 170 -24.37 -25.55 -6.56
C GLY A 170 -23.92 -24.38 -7.43
N ASP A 171 -24.02 -23.13 -6.96
CA ASP A 171 -23.44 -21.98 -7.65
C ASP A 171 -21.92 -22.12 -7.72
N LYS A 172 -21.37 -21.76 -8.88
CA LYS A 172 -19.93 -21.80 -9.13
C LYS A 172 -19.33 -20.40 -9.10
N LEU A 173 -18.21 -20.28 -8.42
CA LEU A 173 -17.31 -19.12 -8.50
C LEU A 173 -16.11 -19.49 -9.36
N THR A 174 -15.68 -18.56 -10.22
CA THR A 174 -14.51 -18.72 -11.10
C THR A 174 -13.44 -17.70 -10.72
N ILE A 175 -12.18 -18.10 -10.79
CA ILE A 175 -11.03 -17.23 -10.55
C ILE A 175 -10.15 -17.11 -11.80
N GLY A 176 -9.39 -16.02 -11.89
CA GLY A 176 -8.43 -15.80 -12.99
C GLY A 176 -7.27 -16.80 -12.95
N ASP A 177 -6.56 -16.93 -14.07
CA ASP A 177 -5.53 -17.96 -14.26
C ASP A 177 -4.40 -17.92 -13.23
N ASP A 178 -3.93 -16.72 -12.85
CA ASP A 178 -2.90 -16.55 -11.82
C ASP A 178 -3.34 -17.08 -10.45
N ALA A 179 -4.60 -16.82 -10.09
CA ALA A 179 -5.20 -17.33 -8.86
C ALA A 179 -5.46 -18.82 -8.95
N ALA A 180 -5.87 -19.33 -10.12
CA ALA A 180 -6.07 -20.76 -10.34
C ALA A 180 -4.77 -21.56 -10.17
N ALA A 181 -3.64 -21.01 -10.61
CA ALA A 181 -2.32 -21.62 -10.41
C ALA A 181 -1.97 -21.79 -8.93
N LEU A 182 -2.42 -20.87 -8.06
CA LEU A 182 -2.19 -20.93 -6.61
C LEU A 182 -3.24 -21.79 -5.88
N ALA A 183 -4.50 -21.73 -6.29
CA ALA A 183 -5.61 -22.45 -5.67
C ALA A 183 -5.72 -23.92 -6.09
N GLY A 184 -5.06 -24.32 -7.18
CA GLY A 184 -5.12 -25.68 -7.72
C GLY A 184 -6.35 -25.98 -8.59
N GLY A 185 -7.06 -24.95 -9.07
CA GLY A 185 -8.23 -25.10 -9.92
C GLY A 185 -8.85 -23.76 -10.33
N LYS A 186 -9.73 -23.77 -11.33
CA LYS A 186 -10.36 -22.54 -11.87
C LYS A 186 -11.71 -22.21 -11.25
N GLU A 187 -12.37 -23.17 -10.62
CA GLU A 187 -13.73 -23.01 -10.11
C GLU A 187 -13.96 -23.73 -8.78
N THR A 188 -14.91 -23.24 -8.00
CA THR A 188 -15.33 -23.79 -6.71
C THR A 188 -16.83 -23.60 -6.48
N THR A 189 -17.44 -24.52 -5.73
CA THR A 189 -18.83 -24.45 -5.23
C THR A 189 -18.92 -24.25 -3.73
N THR A 190 -17.79 -24.06 -3.03
CA THR A 190 -17.72 -23.90 -1.56
C THR A 190 -17.25 -22.52 -1.14
N GLY A 191 -16.53 -21.82 -2.02
CA GLY A 191 -16.02 -20.48 -1.80
C GLY A 191 -14.53 -20.37 -2.10
N MET A 192 -14.04 -19.13 -2.13
CA MET A 192 -12.67 -18.79 -2.45
C MET A 192 -12.14 -17.66 -1.56
N VAL A 193 -10.83 -17.65 -1.36
CA VAL A 193 -10.10 -16.56 -0.74
C VAL A 193 -8.89 -16.24 -1.61
N LEU A 194 -8.74 -14.97 -1.98
CA LEU A 194 -7.55 -14.44 -2.64
C LEU A 194 -6.84 -13.48 -1.67
N HIS A 195 -5.52 -13.58 -1.62
CA HIS A 195 -4.66 -12.75 -0.80
C HIS A 195 -3.74 -11.93 -1.70
N PHE A 196 -3.80 -10.62 -1.52
CA PHE A 196 -2.93 -9.66 -2.18
C PHE A 196 -2.05 -8.96 -1.14
N ALA A 197 -0.80 -8.73 -1.51
CA ALA A 197 0.09 -7.83 -0.80
C ALA A 197 0.12 -6.50 -1.54
N GLU A 198 -0.16 -5.43 -0.83
CA GLU A 198 -0.10 -4.08 -1.37
C GLU A 198 0.99 -3.30 -0.67
N SER A 199 1.91 -2.73 -1.44
CA SER A 199 2.93 -1.82 -0.92
C SER A 199 2.51 -0.40 -1.19
N MET A 200 2.57 0.47 -0.18
CA MET A 200 2.04 1.83 -0.22
C MET A 200 3.10 2.84 0.22
N ALA A 201 3.01 4.05 -0.31
CA ALA A 201 3.70 5.21 0.24
C ALA A 201 2.74 6.41 0.28
N VAL A 202 2.46 6.91 1.47
CA VAL A 202 1.53 8.01 1.74
C VAL A 202 2.30 9.21 2.27
N TYR A 203 2.14 10.36 1.63
CA TYR A 203 2.58 11.63 2.19
C TYR A 203 1.57 12.13 3.22
N VAL A 204 2.09 12.48 4.39
CA VAL A 204 1.36 13.07 5.52
C VAL A 204 1.82 14.52 5.70
N PRO A 205 0.88 15.49 5.64
CA PRO A 205 1.20 16.90 5.85
C PRO A 205 1.69 17.24 7.26
N PRO A 206 2.41 18.36 7.44
CA PRO A 206 2.75 18.87 8.77
C PRO A 206 1.50 19.21 9.60
N ALA A 207 1.66 19.20 10.92
CA ALA A 207 0.61 19.61 11.85
C ALA A 207 0.09 21.03 11.52
N GLY A 208 -1.22 21.21 11.58
CA GLY A 208 -1.88 22.49 11.27
C GLY A 208 -2.11 22.74 9.77
N SER A 209 -1.64 21.85 8.88
CA SER A 209 -2.01 21.92 7.46
C SER A 209 -3.50 21.58 7.26
N SER A 210 -4.13 22.26 6.32
CA SER A 210 -5.46 21.93 5.79
C SER A 210 -5.40 20.95 4.61
N ASP A 211 -4.21 20.62 4.14
CA ASP A 211 -4.04 19.73 2.99
C ASP A 211 -4.39 18.29 3.36
N PRO A 212 -5.02 17.52 2.45
CA PRO A 212 -5.21 16.09 2.63
C PRO A 212 -3.88 15.32 2.52
N MET A 213 -3.86 14.09 3.05
CA MET A 213 -2.82 13.11 2.76
C MET A 213 -2.82 12.77 1.27
N LYS A 214 -1.66 12.35 0.73
CA LYS A 214 -1.55 11.97 -0.68
C LYS A 214 -0.93 10.59 -0.82
N LEU A 215 -1.61 9.68 -1.50
CA LEU A 215 -1.00 8.41 -1.89
C LEU A 215 0.02 8.67 -3.01
N ILE A 216 1.30 8.54 -2.71
CA ILE A 216 2.41 8.86 -3.62
C ILE A 216 2.73 7.67 -4.52
N ALA A 217 2.69 6.47 -3.95
CA ALA A 217 3.10 5.24 -4.61
C ALA A 217 2.20 4.11 -4.12
N ALA A 218 1.82 3.20 -5.03
CA ALA A 218 1.00 2.05 -4.70
C ALA A 218 1.24 0.92 -5.70
N THR A 219 1.22 -0.31 -5.23
CA THR A 219 1.12 -1.50 -6.08
C THR A 219 0.46 -2.63 -5.32
N ARG A 220 -0.16 -3.56 -6.05
CA ARG A 220 -0.72 -4.79 -5.51
C ARG A 220 -0.17 -6.00 -6.26
N GLY A 221 0.09 -7.07 -5.55
CA GLY A 221 0.46 -8.37 -6.12
C GLY A 221 -0.31 -9.50 -5.47
N LEU A 222 -0.77 -10.47 -6.27
CA LEU A 222 -1.37 -11.70 -5.76
C LEU A 222 -0.28 -12.54 -5.07
N VAL A 223 -0.51 -12.92 -3.82
CA VAL A 223 0.42 -13.70 -2.99
C VAL A 223 -0.17 -15.01 -2.48
N GLY A 224 -1.47 -15.23 -2.67
CA GLY A 224 -2.11 -16.48 -2.30
C GLY A 224 -3.51 -16.59 -2.89
N ALA A 225 -3.95 -17.83 -3.13
CA ALA A 225 -5.34 -18.14 -3.45
C ALA A 225 -5.67 -19.54 -2.93
N SER A 226 -6.89 -19.74 -2.45
CA SER A 226 -7.36 -21.04 -1.99
C SER A 226 -8.88 -21.16 -2.13
N PHE A 227 -9.36 -22.38 -2.34
CA PHE A 227 -10.78 -22.71 -2.16
C PHE A 227 -11.08 -23.08 -0.71
N LYS A 228 -12.32 -22.88 -0.29
CA LYS A 228 -12.82 -23.22 1.06
C LYS A 228 -13.24 -24.68 1.16
#